data_AF-A0A662EVG7-F1
#
_entry.id   AF-A0A662EVG7-F1
#
_cell.length_a   1.000
_cell.length_b   1.000
_cell.length_c   1.000
_cell.angle_alpha   90.00
_cell.angle_beta   90.00
_cell.angle_gamma   90.00
#
_symmetry.space_group_name_H-M   'P 1'
#
loop_
_entity.id
_entity.type
_entity.pdbx_description
1 polymer ?
#
loop_
_entity_poly.entity_id
_entity_poly.type
_entity_poly.pdbx_seq_one_letter_code
_entity_poly.pdbx_strand_id
1 'polypeptide(L)'
;PLELDDDGDVIELVNAQGEIVDTANAFPKPNTGWPAGDATIHASMERIDPLKPDSPDNWTTNMGIITSGHDAHGKPLVATAEFINSAVLNELAVESAVTPVKTRPGARLEVGIDLSKEARKTGWPWIRVTRPGVTEAAGGGGGVIPYSFSGRYSHDIYWLGIDTSNLPPGEYNFWIVYGEGKVVLVPIEVLP
;
A
#
# COMPACT_ATOMS: atom_id res chain seq x y z
N PRO A 1 -28.95 -8.81 -0.48
CA PRO A 1 -27.71 -8.09 -0.83
C PRO A 1 -26.82 -9.06 -1.59
N LEU A 2 -26.02 -8.59 -2.54
CA LEU A 2 -24.96 -9.42 -3.09
C LEU A 2 -23.93 -9.60 -1.98
N GLU A 3 -23.63 -10.86 -1.65
CA GLU A 3 -22.59 -11.25 -0.70
C GLU A 3 -21.50 -11.93 -1.51
N LEU A 4 -20.26 -11.52 -1.29
CA LEU A 4 -19.09 -12.04 -2.00
C LEU A 4 -18.25 -12.86 -1.00
N ASP A 5 -17.84 -14.05 -1.40
CA ASP A 5 -17.06 -14.95 -0.55
C ASP A 5 -15.61 -14.44 -0.37
N ASP A 6 -15.09 -14.55 0.85
CA ASP A 6 -13.69 -14.24 1.17
C ASP A 6 -12.72 -15.23 0.50
N ASP A 7 -13.19 -16.44 0.18
CA ASP A 7 -12.47 -17.46 -0.59
C ASP A 7 -12.41 -17.13 -2.11
N GLY A 8 -13.00 -16.01 -2.51
CA GLY A 8 -12.90 -15.44 -3.84
C GLY A 8 -14.03 -15.89 -4.75
N ASP A 9 -14.92 -14.95 -5.06
CA ASP A 9 -15.92 -15.11 -6.11
C ASP A 9 -15.42 -14.60 -7.46
N VAL A 10 -16.12 -15.00 -8.52
CA VAL A 10 -15.94 -14.44 -9.86
C VAL A 10 -16.99 -13.36 -10.09
N ILE A 11 -16.54 -12.17 -10.48
CA ILE A 11 -17.43 -11.06 -10.86
C ILE A 11 -17.38 -10.89 -12.37
N GLU A 12 -18.54 -10.83 -13.01
CA GLU A 12 -18.66 -10.56 -14.45
C GLU A 12 -19.38 -9.23 -14.65
N LEU A 13 -18.78 -8.36 -15.46
CA LEU A 13 -19.45 -7.20 -16.00
C LEU A 13 -20.09 -7.61 -17.34
N VAL A 14 -21.42 -7.56 -17.40
CA VAL A 14 -22.18 -7.90 -18.61
C VAL A 14 -22.78 -6.67 -19.26
N ASN A 15 -22.84 -6.65 -20.60
CA ASN A 15 -23.55 -5.60 -21.35
C ASN A 15 -25.07 -5.84 -21.38
N ALA A 16 -25.81 -4.94 -22.03
CA ALA A 16 -27.27 -5.02 -22.13
C ALA A 16 -27.78 -6.24 -22.93
N GLN A 17 -26.90 -6.90 -23.69
CA GLN A 17 -27.20 -8.11 -24.45
C GLN A 17 -26.87 -9.39 -23.65
N GLY A 18 -26.31 -9.25 -22.44
CA GLY A 18 -25.87 -10.36 -21.59
C GLY A 18 -24.50 -10.92 -21.95
N GLU A 19 -23.73 -10.21 -22.78
CA GLU A 19 -22.36 -10.61 -23.13
C GLU A 19 -21.38 -10.10 -22.08
N ILE A 20 -20.39 -10.92 -21.73
CA ILE A 20 -19.32 -10.55 -20.80
C ILE A 20 -18.42 -9.51 -21.46
N VAL A 21 -18.27 -8.36 -20.79
CA VAL A 21 -17.40 -7.24 -21.18
C VAL A 21 -16.11 -7.27 -20.40
N ASP A 22 -16.17 -7.66 -19.12
CA ASP A 22 -15.02 -7.73 -18.23
C ASP A 22 -15.26 -8.76 -17.13
N THR A 23 -14.19 -9.22 -16.51
CA THR A 23 -14.24 -10.15 -15.37
C THR A 23 -13.28 -9.71 -14.28
N ALA A 24 -13.58 -10.09 -13.05
CA ALA A 24 -12.61 -10.10 -11.97
C ALA A 24 -12.54 -11.49 -11.36
N ASN A 25 -11.30 -11.97 -11.15
CA ASN A 25 -10.99 -13.26 -10.53
C ASN A 25 -11.39 -14.50 -11.39
N ALA A 26 -11.61 -14.34 -12.70
CA ALA A 26 -12.09 -15.40 -13.60
C ALA A 26 -10.99 -16.27 -14.24
N PHE A 27 -9.78 -16.32 -13.66
CA PHE A 27 -8.65 -17.05 -14.23
C PHE A 27 -8.38 -18.42 -13.57
N PRO A 28 -7.75 -19.37 -14.27
CA PRO A 28 -7.55 -20.73 -13.77
C PRO A 28 -6.62 -20.76 -12.55
N LYS A 29 -7.19 -21.17 -11.40
CA LYS A 29 -6.59 -21.16 -10.05
C LYS A 29 -6.28 -19.74 -9.52
N PRO A 30 -7.24 -19.09 -8.85
CA PRO A 30 -6.86 -18.31 -7.69
C PRO A 30 -6.27 -19.28 -6.67
N ASN A 31 -5.08 -18.99 -6.16
CA ASN A 31 -4.79 -19.41 -4.79
C ASN A 31 -5.93 -18.78 -3.98
N THR A 32 -6.77 -19.59 -3.34
CA THR A 32 -7.97 -19.20 -2.57
C THR A 32 -8.03 -17.72 -2.18
N GLY A 33 -9.13 -17.05 -2.49
CA GLY A 33 -9.39 -15.67 -2.09
C GLY A 33 -9.37 -14.67 -3.24
N TRP A 34 -9.23 -13.40 -2.86
CA TRP A 34 -9.06 -12.25 -3.75
C TRP A 34 -7.55 -12.03 -3.99
N PRO A 35 -7.03 -12.28 -5.22
CA PRO A 35 -5.60 -12.36 -5.51
C PRO A 35 -4.74 -11.20 -5.01
N ALA A 36 -5.29 -9.99 -5.00
CA ALA A 36 -4.63 -8.81 -4.44
C ALA A 36 -5.51 -8.04 -3.43
N GLY A 37 -6.48 -8.71 -2.81
CA GLY A 37 -7.15 -8.19 -1.61
C GLY A 37 -6.31 -8.49 -0.36
N ASP A 38 -6.46 -7.69 0.69
CA ASP A 38 -5.79 -7.94 1.97
C ASP A 38 -6.77 -7.81 3.14
N ALA A 39 -7.08 -8.95 3.76
CA ALA A 39 -8.01 -9.02 4.90
C ALA A 39 -7.42 -8.42 6.20
N THR A 40 -6.09 -8.35 6.32
CA THR A 40 -5.43 -7.80 7.52
C THR A 40 -5.64 -6.29 7.58
N ILE A 41 -5.43 -5.60 6.46
CA ILE A 41 -5.62 -4.15 6.37
C ILE A 41 -6.98 -3.75 5.76
N HIS A 42 -7.81 -4.72 5.40
CA HIS A 42 -9.11 -4.55 4.74
C HIS A 42 -9.00 -3.73 3.45
N ALA A 43 -7.99 -4.05 2.64
CA ALA A 43 -7.69 -3.39 1.37
C ALA A 43 -8.36 -4.07 0.17
N SER A 44 -8.85 -3.25 -0.76
CA SER A 44 -9.41 -3.73 -2.02
C SER A 44 -8.33 -4.22 -2.98
N MET A 45 -8.73 -5.19 -3.81
CA MET A 45 -8.04 -5.60 -5.02
C MET A 45 -8.33 -4.58 -6.14
N GLU A 46 -7.28 -4.01 -6.73
CA GLU A 46 -7.38 -2.95 -7.75
C GLU A 46 -6.68 -3.36 -9.04
N ARG A 47 -7.33 -3.08 -10.18
CA ARG A 47 -6.78 -3.39 -11.51
C ARG A 47 -5.69 -2.37 -11.87
N ILE A 48 -4.54 -2.88 -12.33
CA ILE A 48 -3.40 -2.06 -12.72
C ILE A 48 -3.64 -1.43 -14.09
N ASP A 49 -3.95 -2.25 -15.10
CA ASP A 49 -4.19 -1.80 -16.46
C ASP A 49 -5.59 -2.25 -16.92
N PRO A 50 -6.53 -1.32 -17.16
CA PRO A 50 -7.89 -1.66 -17.58
C PRO A 50 -7.97 -2.27 -18.98
N LEU A 51 -6.90 -2.21 -19.77
CA LEU A 51 -6.84 -2.78 -21.13
C LEU A 51 -6.19 -4.17 -21.17
N LYS A 52 -5.62 -4.63 -20.05
CA LYS A 52 -5.06 -5.99 -19.95
C LYS A 52 -6.12 -7.00 -19.51
N PRO A 53 -5.93 -8.29 -19.85
CA PRO A 53 -6.81 -9.35 -19.39
C PRO A 53 -6.92 -9.43 -17.86
N ASP A 54 -7.96 -10.11 -17.40
CA ASP A 54 -8.09 -10.55 -16.01
C ASP A 54 -7.08 -11.66 -15.72
N SER A 55 -5.97 -11.30 -15.08
CA SER A 55 -4.89 -12.20 -14.71
C SER A 55 -4.27 -11.75 -13.38
N PRO A 56 -3.66 -12.67 -12.60
CA PRO A 56 -3.11 -12.33 -11.29
C PRO A 56 -2.14 -11.15 -11.29
N ASP A 57 -1.35 -11.00 -12.36
CA ASP A 57 -0.34 -9.95 -12.53
C ASP A 57 -0.91 -8.58 -12.92
N ASN A 58 -2.20 -8.51 -13.25
CA ASN A 58 -2.91 -7.26 -13.54
C ASN A 58 -3.69 -6.71 -12.32
N TRP A 59 -3.48 -7.31 -11.15
CA TRP A 59 -4.11 -6.91 -9.89
C TRP A 59 -3.07 -6.47 -8.87
N THR A 60 -3.39 -5.42 -8.11
CA THR A 60 -2.57 -4.93 -6.99
C THR A 60 -3.45 -4.66 -5.78
N THR A 61 -2.85 -4.70 -4.59
CA THR A 61 -3.53 -4.31 -3.34
C THR A 61 -3.53 -2.80 -3.19
N ASN A 62 -4.67 -2.21 -2.82
CA ASN A 62 -4.69 -0.83 -2.36
C ASN A 62 -3.90 -0.70 -1.06
N MET A 63 -2.84 0.09 -1.07
CA MET A 63 -1.96 0.21 0.09
C MET A 63 -2.45 1.26 1.12
N GLY A 64 -3.71 1.66 1.11
CA GLY A 64 -4.26 2.62 2.09
C GLY A 64 -3.71 4.03 1.95
N ILE A 65 -3.08 4.35 0.82
CA ILE A 65 -2.59 5.69 0.51
C ILE A 65 -3.69 6.56 -0.08
N ILE A 66 -4.49 5.95 -0.95
CA ILE A 66 -5.68 6.56 -1.52
C ILE A 66 -6.86 5.78 -0.95
N THR A 67 -7.71 6.48 -0.19
CA THR A 67 -8.91 5.91 0.44
C THR A 67 -10.14 6.67 -0.06
N SER A 68 -11.24 5.96 -0.32
CA SER A 68 -12.49 6.52 -0.80
C SER A 68 -13.68 5.84 -0.13
N GLY A 69 -14.59 6.65 0.43
CA GLY A 69 -15.80 6.16 1.09
C GLY A 69 -15.56 5.67 2.52
N HIS A 70 -16.65 5.23 3.15
CA HIS A 70 -16.66 4.70 4.51
C HIS A 70 -17.47 3.40 4.57
N ASP A 71 -17.08 2.49 5.44
CA ASP A 71 -17.85 1.27 5.73
C ASP A 71 -19.11 1.56 6.57
N ALA A 72 -19.87 0.51 6.89
CA ALA A 72 -21.09 0.60 7.69
C ALA A 72 -20.86 1.10 9.13
N HIS A 73 -19.62 1.09 9.61
CA HIS A 73 -19.22 1.61 10.92
C HIS A 73 -18.62 3.03 10.83
N GLY A 74 -18.59 3.62 9.64
CA GLY A 74 -18.05 4.95 9.40
C GLY A 74 -16.51 4.99 9.34
N LYS A 75 -15.84 3.85 9.18
CA LYS A 75 -14.38 3.79 9.01
C LYS A 75 -14.02 3.98 7.52
N PRO A 76 -12.97 4.75 7.18
CA PRO A 76 -12.55 4.90 5.79
C PRO A 76 -12.20 3.57 5.13
N LEU A 77 -12.64 3.38 3.88
CA LEU A 77 -12.33 2.20 3.11
C LEU A 77 -10.94 2.35 2.47
N VAL A 78 -10.13 1.29 2.57
CA VAL A 78 -8.87 1.16 1.82
C VAL A 78 -9.21 0.70 0.40
N ALA A 79 -9.86 1.60 -0.34
CA ALA A 79 -10.37 1.37 -1.67
C ALA A 79 -10.46 2.70 -2.45
N THR A 80 -10.53 2.62 -3.78
CA THR A 80 -10.75 3.77 -4.65
C THR A 80 -12.11 3.73 -5.38
N ALA A 81 -13.16 3.20 -4.75
CA ALA A 81 -14.49 3.20 -5.35
C ALA A 81 -14.89 4.63 -5.80
N GLU A 82 -15.43 4.76 -7.01
CA GLU A 82 -15.76 6.02 -7.72
C GLU A 82 -14.56 6.88 -8.15
N PHE A 83 -13.33 6.44 -7.87
CA PHE A 83 -12.09 7.09 -8.29
C PHE A 83 -11.25 6.15 -9.15
N ILE A 84 -10.18 6.70 -9.73
CA ILE A 84 -9.18 5.91 -10.45
C ILE A 84 -8.47 5.01 -9.42
N ASN A 85 -8.22 3.75 -9.79
CA ASN A 85 -7.42 2.81 -8.99
C ASN A 85 -6.08 3.42 -8.62
N SER A 86 -5.57 3.05 -7.44
CA SER A 86 -4.30 3.58 -6.97
C SER A 86 -3.16 3.19 -7.91
N ALA A 87 -2.37 4.18 -8.31
CA ALA A 87 -1.15 3.94 -9.06
C ALA A 87 -0.20 3.08 -8.21
N VAL A 88 0.68 2.33 -8.88
CA VAL A 88 1.68 1.53 -8.17
C VAL A 88 2.55 2.48 -7.35
N LEU A 89 2.89 2.12 -6.10
CA LEU A 89 3.59 3.02 -5.16
C LEU A 89 4.79 3.76 -5.76
N ASN A 90 5.56 3.11 -6.64
CA ASN A 90 6.71 3.76 -7.27
C ASN A 90 6.31 4.96 -8.16
N GLU A 91 5.18 4.87 -8.86
CA GLU A 91 4.63 5.97 -9.67
C GLU A 91 4.17 7.10 -8.75
N LEU A 92 3.45 6.79 -7.67
CA LEU A 92 3.04 7.79 -6.67
C LEU A 92 4.24 8.53 -6.05
N ALA A 93 5.34 7.82 -5.78
CA ALA A 93 6.56 8.46 -5.29
C ALA A 93 7.13 9.44 -6.31
N VAL A 94 7.20 9.05 -7.59
CA VAL A 94 7.67 9.93 -8.68
C VAL A 94 6.75 11.16 -8.82
N GLU A 95 5.44 10.96 -8.80
CA GLU A 95 4.44 12.03 -8.90
C GLU A 95 4.49 13.01 -7.73
N SER A 96 4.82 12.54 -6.52
CA SER A 96 4.97 13.40 -5.34
C SER A 96 6.10 14.43 -5.48
N ALA A 97 7.05 14.18 -6.39
CA ALA A 97 8.23 15.01 -6.64
C ALA A 97 9.07 15.35 -5.39
N VAL A 98 8.99 14.54 -4.33
CA VAL A 98 9.77 14.72 -3.10
C VAL A 98 11.22 14.31 -3.36
N THR A 99 12.17 15.21 -3.12
CA THR A 99 13.60 14.91 -3.30
C THR A 99 14.08 13.94 -2.22
N PRO A 100 14.74 12.82 -2.59
CA PRO A 100 15.28 11.88 -1.61
C PRO A 100 16.30 12.52 -0.66
N VAL A 101 16.17 12.21 0.63
CA VAL A 101 17.15 12.60 1.63
C VAL A 101 18.38 11.70 1.50
N LYS A 102 19.53 12.31 1.20
CA LYS A 102 20.81 11.59 1.12
C LYS A 102 21.30 11.23 2.51
N THR A 103 21.66 9.97 2.70
CA THR A 103 22.13 9.43 3.97
C THR A 103 23.24 8.41 3.75
N ARG A 104 23.79 7.86 4.84
CA ARG A 104 24.79 6.78 4.83
C ARG A 104 24.30 5.64 5.74
N PRO A 105 24.82 4.41 5.59
CA PRO A 105 24.57 3.36 6.55
C PRO A 105 24.97 3.78 7.97
N GLY A 106 24.16 3.43 8.97
CA GLY A 106 24.40 3.76 10.39
C GLY A 106 23.81 5.10 10.86
N ALA A 107 23.14 5.84 9.98
CA ALA A 107 22.40 7.04 10.34
C ALA A 107 21.01 6.69 10.89
N ARG A 108 20.41 7.66 11.58
CA ARG A 108 19.02 7.60 12.02
C ARG A 108 18.28 8.85 11.56
N LEU A 109 17.27 8.65 10.73
CA LEU A 109 16.36 9.72 10.29
C LEU A 109 15.17 9.77 11.24
N GLU A 110 14.78 10.95 11.69
CA GLU A 110 13.60 11.14 12.54
C GLU A 110 12.48 11.86 11.79
N VAL A 111 11.31 11.25 11.78
CA VAL A 111 10.10 11.73 11.11
C VAL A 111 9.08 12.08 12.19
N GLY A 112 8.72 13.35 12.29
CA GLY A 112 7.68 13.82 13.20
C GLY A 112 6.30 13.59 12.59
N ILE A 113 5.44 12.89 13.31
CA ILE A 113 4.08 12.58 12.89
C ILE A 113 3.11 13.13 13.94
N ASP A 114 2.11 13.86 13.49
CA ASP A 114 0.99 14.29 14.33
C ASP A 114 0.03 13.12 14.58
N LEU A 115 0.46 12.23 15.46
CA LEU A 115 -0.32 11.10 15.92
C LEU A 115 -1.06 11.48 17.21
N SER A 116 -2.07 12.33 17.05
CA SER A 116 -2.95 12.74 18.14
C SER A 116 -3.60 11.54 18.84
N LYS A 117 -4.08 11.73 20.07
CA LYS A 117 -4.81 10.68 20.82
C LYS A 117 -6.03 10.15 20.05
N GLU A 118 -6.68 11.00 19.27
CA GLU A 118 -7.80 10.62 18.40
C GLU A 118 -7.31 9.76 17.23
N ALA A 119 -6.23 10.14 16.55
CA ALA A 119 -5.63 9.35 15.49
C ALA A 119 -5.08 7.98 15.95
N ARG A 120 -4.81 7.80 17.26
CA ARG A 120 -4.42 6.48 17.81
C ARG A 120 -5.59 5.53 18.02
N LYS A 121 -6.82 6.04 18.14
CA LYS A 121 -8.00 5.16 18.26
C LYS A 121 -8.17 4.28 17.02
N THR A 122 -7.63 4.75 15.90
CA THR A 122 -7.72 4.09 14.60
C THR A 122 -6.56 3.11 14.34
N GLY A 123 -5.61 3.01 15.27
CA GLY A 123 -4.47 2.10 15.19
C GLY A 123 -3.11 2.78 15.30
N TRP A 124 -2.07 1.96 15.22
CA TRP A 124 -0.69 2.42 15.14
C TRP A 124 -0.30 2.71 13.69
N PRO A 125 0.65 3.63 13.45
CA PRO A 125 1.22 3.80 12.13
C PRO A 125 1.83 2.50 11.65
N TRP A 126 1.63 2.19 10.38
CA TRP A 126 2.31 1.10 9.70
C TRP A 126 3.15 1.67 8.56
N ILE A 127 4.19 0.93 8.18
CA ILE A 127 5.22 1.42 7.26
C ILE A 127 5.32 0.42 6.10
N ARG A 128 5.18 0.92 4.87
CA ARG A 128 5.60 0.19 3.68
C ARG A 128 6.93 0.75 3.20
N VAL A 129 7.82 -0.14 2.78
CA VAL A 129 9.03 0.26 2.07
C VAL A 129 8.89 -0.19 0.63
N THR A 130 9.23 0.69 -0.31
CA THR A 130 9.45 0.31 -1.70
C THR A 130 10.83 0.75 -2.16
N ARG A 131 11.41 0.02 -3.11
CA ARG A 131 12.72 0.32 -3.69
C ARG A 131 12.55 0.59 -5.18
N PRO A 132 12.69 1.85 -5.63
CA PRO A 132 12.67 2.17 -7.05
C PRO A 132 13.66 1.30 -7.83
N GLY A 133 13.21 0.75 -8.97
CA GLY A 133 14.05 -0.10 -9.83
C GLY A 133 14.25 -1.54 -9.33
N VAL A 134 13.66 -1.92 -8.19
CA VAL A 134 13.59 -3.32 -7.74
C VAL A 134 12.12 -3.74 -7.77
N THR A 135 11.77 -4.66 -8.68
CA THR A 135 10.43 -5.25 -8.70
C THR A 135 10.28 -6.13 -7.46
N GLU A 136 9.57 -5.63 -6.43
CA GLU A 136 9.11 -6.48 -5.35
C GLU A 136 8.01 -7.38 -5.90
N ALA A 137 8.36 -8.61 -6.25
CA ALA A 137 7.39 -9.59 -6.72
C ALA A 137 6.29 -9.72 -5.66
N ALA A 138 5.04 -9.48 -6.07
CA ALA A 138 3.86 -9.83 -5.30
C ALA A 138 3.89 -11.35 -5.07
N GLY A 139 4.34 -11.76 -3.89
CA GLY A 139 4.59 -13.16 -3.55
C GLY A 139 6.00 -13.62 -3.94
N GLY A 140 7.00 -13.43 -3.06
CA GLY A 140 8.33 -13.95 -3.34
C GLY A 140 9.27 -13.88 -2.15
N GLY A 141 9.88 -15.00 -1.81
CA GLY A 141 11.01 -15.13 -0.89
C GLY A 141 12.29 -14.46 -1.41
N GLY A 142 12.23 -13.16 -1.73
CA GLY A 142 13.39 -12.29 -1.86
C GLY A 142 13.96 -12.00 -0.48
N GLY A 143 15.28 -12.02 -0.34
CA GLY A 143 15.98 -11.88 0.94
C GLY A 143 15.43 -10.71 1.75
N VAL A 144 14.94 -11.01 2.95
CA VAL A 144 14.33 -10.03 3.85
C VAL A 144 15.41 -9.03 4.24
N ILE A 145 15.35 -7.81 3.68
CA ILE A 145 16.13 -6.70 4.20
C ILE A 145 15.48 -6.33 5.55
N PRO A 146 16.20 -6.45 6.68
CA PRO A 146 15.61 -6.13 7.97
C PRO A 146 15.54 -4.61 8.14
N TYR A 147 14.35 -4.05 7.90
CA TYR A 147 14.07 -2.65 8.23
C TYR A 147 13.96 -2.50 9.74
N SER A 148 14.60 -1.47 10.28
CA SER A 148 14.64 -1.20 11.72
C SER A 148 14.03 0.17 12.02
N PHE A 149 13.00 0.16 12.87
CA PHE A 149 12.24 1.35 13.23
C PHE A 149 12.22 1.52 14.74
N SER A 150 12.11 2.77 15.18
CA SER A 150 11.95 3.11 16.60
C SER A 150 10.92 4.22 16.77
N GLY A 151 10.24 4.23 17.90
CA GLY A 151 9.20 5.21 18.19
C GLY A 151 9.47 5.92 19.50
N ARG A 152 9.26 7.24 19.55
CA ARG A 152 9.23 8.00 20.80
C ARG A 152 8.21 9.12 20.75
N TYR A 153 7.56 9.41 21.86
CA TYR A 153 6.71 10.60 22.00
C TYR A 153 7.52 11.75 22.58
N SER A 154 7.34 12.95 22.04
CA SER A 154 7.87 14.18 22.61
C SER A 154 7.00 15.35 22.20
N HIS A 155 6.49 16.11 23.17
CA HIS A 155 5.65 17.30 22.96
C HIS A 155 4.49 17.05 21.98
N ASP A 156 3.68 16.01 22.24
CA ASP A 156 2.53 15.58 21.43
C ASP A 156 2.83 15.14 19.99
N ILE A 157 4.10 15.07 19.59
CA ILE A 157 4.54 14.53 18.32
C ILE A 157 5.07 13.11 18.52
N TYR A 158 4.63 12.19 17.66
CA TYR A 158 5.24 10.87 17.55
C TYR A 158 6.43 10.94 16.59
N TRP A 159 7.62 10.70 17.11
CA TRP A 159 8.86 10.65 16.34
C TRP A 159 9.15 9.21 15.95
N LEU A 160 9.04 8.93 14.65
CA LEU A 160 9.44 7.68 14.06
C LEU A 160 10.90 7.78 13.60
N GLY A 161 11.76 6.95 14.17
CA GLY A 161 13.16 6.79 13.75
C GLY A 161 13.30 5.68 12.72
N ILE A 162 13.91 5.98 11.58
CA ILE A 162 14.30 5.02 10.54
C ILE A 162 15.82 4.80 10.68
N ASP A 163 16.22 3.58 11.01
CA ASP A 163 17.63 3.19 11.16
C ASP A 163 18.17 2.66 9.83
N THR A 164 19.24 3.28 9.33
CA THR A 164 19.85 2.93 8.04
C THR A 164 21.00 1.94 8.16
N SER A 165 21.34 1.45 9.37
CA SER A 165 22.47 0.55 9.63
C SER A 165 22.44 -0.73 8.77
N ASN A 166 21.25 -1.27 8.53
CA ASN A 166 21.06 -2.51 7.79
C ASN A 166 20.64 -2.28 6.32
N LEU A 167 20.65 -1.03 5.85
CA LEU A 167 20.22 -0.71 4.49
C LEU A 167 21.42 -0.71 3.55
N PRO A 168 21.44 -1.58 2.51
CA PRO A 168 22.40 -1.46 1.43
C PRO A 168 22.28 -0.10 0.72
N PRO A 169 23.35 0.36 0.06
CA PRO A 169 23.27 1.53 -0.81
C PRO A 169 22.14 1.40 -1.84
N GLY A 170 21.49 2.52 -2.14
CA GLY A 170 20.37 2.61 -3.08
C GLY A 170 19.22 3.48 -2.59
N GLU A 171 18.16 3.54 -3.38
CA GLU A 171 16.96 4.33 -3.11
C GLU A 171 15.89 3.51 -2.38
N TYR A 172 15.21 4.17 -1.44
CA TYR A 172 14.12 3.60 -0.65
C TYR A 172 13.04 4.66 -0.43
N ASN A 173 11.78 4.25 -0.54
CA ASN A 173 10.61 5.05 -0.21
C ASN A 173 9.93 4.45 1.02
N PHE A 174 9.91 5.19 2.12
CA PHE A 174 9.17 4.81 3.32
C PHE A 174 7.82 5.51 3.33
N TRP A 175 6.75 4.73 3.17
CA TRP A 175 5.37 5.18 3.23
C TRP A 175 4.83 4.92 4.62
N ILE A 176 4.62 5.98 5.39
CA ILE A 176 4.13 5.89 6.75
C ILE A 176 2.66 6.27 6.76
N VAL A 177 1.80 5.29 6.97
CA VAL A 177 0.34 5.45 6.96
C VAL A 177 -0.17 5.44 8.40
N TYR A 178 -1.01 6.41 8.76
CA TYR A 178 -1.53 6.59 10.11
C TYR A 178 -2.89 7.30 10.12
N GLY A 179 -3.61 7.23 11.24
CA GLY A 179 -4.79 8.07 11.49
C GLY A 179 -5.87 8.03 10.42
N GLU A 180 -6.08 6.86 9.79
CA GLU A 180 -7.06 6.61 8.70
C GLU A 180 -6.83 7.49 7.46
N GLY A 181 -5.87 7.07 6.62
CA GLY A 181 -5.63 7.68 5.30
C GLY A 181 -4.66 8.86 5.31
N LYS A 182 -4.04 9.21 6.45
CA LYS A 182 -2.89 10.12 6.42
C LYS A 182 -1.63 9.35 6.03
N VAL A 183 -0.88 9.90 5.09
CA VAL A 183 0.37 9.31 4.62
C VAL A 183 1.50 10.33 4.66
N VAL A 184 2.66 9.90 5.12
CA VAL A 184 3.93 10.61 4.97
C VAL A 184 4.86 9.74 4.13
N LEU A 185 5.32 10.30 3.01
CA LEU A 185 6.36 9.70 2.18
C LEU A 185 7.73 10.25 2.60
N VAL A 186 8.66 9.35 2.88
CA VAL A 186 10.06 9.69 3.18
C VAL A 186 10.96 8.97 2.18
N PRO A 187 11.32 9.61 1.07
CA PRO A 187 12.28 9.05 0.13
C PRO A 187 13.70 9.28 0.65
N ILE A 188 14.55 8.26 0.56
CA ILE A 188 15.95 8.34 0.96
C ILE A 188 16.87 7.71 -0.10
N GLU A 189 18.08 8.24 -0.20
CA GLU A 189 19.17 7.67 -0.98
C GLU A 189 20.29 7.30 -0.01
N VAL A 190 20.53 6.00 0.19
CA VAL A 190 21.66 5.49 0.97
C VAL A 190 22.89 5.49 0.08
N LEU A 191 23.82 6.39 0.37
CA LEU A 191 25.09 6.49 -0.35
C LEU A 191 26.05 5.35 0.06
N PRO A 192 27.02 5.00 -0.82
CA PRO A 192 28.08 4.04 -0.50
C PRO A 192 28.91 4.40 0.74
#